data_AF-A0A5N6PH08-F1
#
_entry.id   AF-A0A5N6PH08-F1
#
_cell.length_a   1.000
_cell.length_b   1.000
_cell.length_c   1.000
_cell.angle_alpha   90.00
_cell.angle_beta   90.00
_cell.angle_gamma   90.00
#
_symmetry.space_group_name_H-M   'P 1'
#
loop_
_entity.id
_entity.type
_entity.pdbx_description
1 polymer ?
#
loop_
_entity_poly.entity_id
_entity_poly.type
_entity_poly.pdbx_seq_one_letter_code
_entity_poly.pdbx_strand_id
1 'polypeptide(L)'
;MTYFYLKDCPGIEGLMITGDPKPGRALLGCGNAVRGTIECMFQWVRYYEDGTSEYIEGATNPEYVVTADDVDIYIALECIPMNNQGRQKSTAEESVPDFGMGDDVEDVAAAFVRDDSDSGGGKRKKFSGDSGSGKKRDKKFSSSNFSDRGGRSC
;
A
#
# COMPACT_ATOMS: atom_id res chain seq x y z
N MET A 1 18.31 11.64 31.81
CA MET A 1 17.25 12.47 31.20
C MET A 1 17.71 12.94 29.81
N THR A 2 17.47 12.15 28.77
CA THR A 2 17.81 12.50 27.37
C THR A 2 16.60 12.44 26.42
N TYR A 3 15.40 12.13 26.94
CA TYR A 3 14.15 11.99 26.18
C TYR A 3 13.59 13.29 25.57
N PHE A 4 14.13 14.46 25.88
CA PHE A 4 13.62 15.74 25.36
C PHE A 4 14.22 16.13 24.00
N TYR A 5 15.40 15.63 23.62
CA TYR A 5 16.08 16.09 22.40
C TYR A 5 15.52 15.47 21.10
N LEU A 6 14.94 14.27 21.15
CA LEU A 6 14.31 13.66 19.95
C LEU A 6 12.97 14.31 19.59
N LYS A 7 12.25 14.86 20.58
CA LYS A 7 10.89 15.38 20.39
C LYS A 7 10.83 16.71 19.62
N ASP A 8 11.96 17.41 19.52
CA ASP A 8 12.09 18.71 18.84
C ASP A 8 12.89 18.64 17.52
N CYS A 9 13.29 17.44 17.08
CA CYS A 9 13.91 17.26 15.76
C CYS A 9 12.85 17.38 14.65
N PRO A 10 13.16 17.90 13.46
CA PRO A 10 12.23 17.85 12.33
C PRO A 10 11.83 16.39 12.02
N GLY A 11 10.58 16.20 11.62
CA GLY A 11 10.00 14.87 11.34
C GLY A 11 9.06 14.86 10.15
N ILE A 12 8.70 13.66 9.72
CA ILE A 12 7.60 13.37 8.81
C ILE A 12 6.70 12.32 9.45
N GLU A 13 5.38 12.45 9.28
CA GLU A 13 4.39 11.48 9.76
C GLU A 13 3.57 10.94 8.59
N GLY A 14 3.22 9.66 8.63
CA GLY A 14 2.40 9.01 7.61
C GLY A 14 3.09 8.96 6.24
N LEU A 15 4.41 8.75 6.22
CA LEU A 15 5.14 8.54 4.98
C LEU A 15 4.61 7.28 4.27
N MET A 16 4.20 7.43 3.02
CA MET A 16 3.67 6.35 2.21
C MET A 16 3.99 6.55 0.74
N ILE A 17 4.02 5.46 0.00
CA ILE A 17 4.07 5.47 -1.47
C ILE A 17 2.65 5.26 -2.00
N THR A 18 2.25 6.11 -2.95
CA THR A 18 0.99 6.00 -3.69
C THR A 18 1.26 5.79 -5.17
N GLY A 19 0.31 5.19 -5.89
CA GLY A 19 0.46 4.87 -7.32
C GLY A 19 0.45 3.36 -7.59
N ASP A 20 0.47 3.00 -8.86
CA ASP A 20 0.53 1.61 -9.31
C ASP A 20 1.99 1.18 -9.46
N PRO A 21 2.50 0.24 -8.66
CA PRO A 21 3.89 -0.21 -8.75
C PRO A 21 4.04 -1.19 -9.93
N LYS A 22 4.09 -0.62 -11.14
CA LYS A 22 4.26 -1.31 -12.41
C LYS A 22 5.17 -0.50 -13.33
N PRO A 23 5.97 -1.14 -14.19
CA PRO A 23 6.80 -0.43 -15.15
C PRO A 23 6.03 0.63 -15.96
N GLY A 24 6.66 1.79 -16.14
CA GLY A 24 6.08 2.94 -16.84
C GLY A 24 5.02 3.72 -16.05
N ARG A 25 4.77 3.40 -14.78
CA ARG A 25 3.87 4.14 -13.89
C ARG A 25 4.64 4.98 -12.89
N ALA A 26 4.04 6.12 -12.54
CA ALA A 26 4.57 7.01 -11.52
C ALA A 26 4.13 6.57 -10.12
N LEU A 27 5.10 6.46 -9.23
CA LEU A 27 4.93 6.37 -7.79
C LEU A 27 5.15 7.75 -7.17
N LEU A 28 4.36 8.06 -6.15
CA LEU A 28 4.38 9.33 -5.45
C LEU A 28 4.61 9.11 -3.96
N GLY A 29 5.69 9.68 -3.45
CA GLY A 29 5.94 9.84 -2.02
C GLY A 29 5.02 10.89 -1.41
N CYS A 30 4.29 10.50 -0.36
CA CYS A 30 3.38 11.37 0.36
C CYS A 30 3.66 11.26 1.86
N GLY A 31 3.55 12.37 2.59
CA GLY A 31 3.67 12.40 4.04
C GLY A 31 3.50 13.82 4.58
N ASN A 32 3.32 13.95 5.89
CA ASN A 32 3.07 15.24 6.54
C ASN A 32 4.32 15.71 7.30
N ALA A 33 4.86 16.85 6.90
CA ALA A 33 5.96 17.50 7.62
C ALA A 33 5.49 17.95 9.01
N VAL A 34 6.21 17.55 10.06
CA VAL A 34 5.89 17.86 11.45
C VAL A 34 7.10 18.43 12.20
N ARG A 35 6.87 18.97 13.40
CA ARG A 35 7.94 19.40 14.32
C ARG A 35 8.94 20.40 13.70
N GLY A 36 8.44 21.30 12.85
CA GLY A 36 9.24 22.38 12.25
C GLY A 36 10.09 21.97 11.05
N THR A 37 9.80 20.83 10.42
CA THR A 37 10.33 20.49 9.10
C THR A 37 9.92 21.54 8.07
N ILE A 38 10.89 22.11 7.37
CA ILE A 38 10.66 23.09 6.30
C ILE A 38 10.89 22.49 4.91
N GLU A 39 11.67 21.42 4.83
CA GLU A 39 12.08 20.76 3.60
C GLU A 39 12.34 19.28 3.90
N CYS A 40 12.02 18.42 2.92
CA CYS A 40 12.35 17.01 2.97
C CYS A 40 13.22 16.67 1.77
N MET A 41 14.33 15.98 2.01
CA MET A 41 15.06 15.33 0.92
C MET A 41 14.47 13.94 0.72
N PHE A 42 14.17 13.62 -0.53
CA PHE A 42 13.68 12.31 -0.93
C PHE A 42 14.79 11.56 -1.65
N GLN A 43 14.81 10.24 -1.47
CA GLN A 43 15.69 9.36 -2.21
C GLN A 43 15.01 8.02 -2.43
N TRP A 44 14.93 7.58 -3.69
CA TRP A 44 14.40 6.26 -4.03
C TRP A 44 15.50 5.20 -3.97
N VAL A 45 15.14 4.01 -3.48
CA VAL A 45 16.04 2.88 -3.20
C VAL A 45 15.43 1.58 -3.73
N ARG A 46 16.27 0.75 -4.35
CA ARG A 46 15.96 -0.63 -4.73
C ARG A 46 16.38 -1.56 -3.62
N TYR A 47 15.48 -2.42 -3.15
CA TYR A 47 15.77 -3.51 -2.23
C TYR A 47 15.65 -4.83 -2.98
N TYR A 48 16.78 -5.52 -3.09
CA TYR A 48 16.90 -6.80 -3.76
C TYR A 48 16.58 -7.95 -2.80
N GLU A 49 16.14 -9.09 -3.34
CA GLU A 49 15.82 -10.28 -2.54
C GLU A 49 17.02 -10.86 -1.79
N ASP A 50 18.25 -10.57 -2.25
CA ASP A 50 19.50 -10.96 -1.58
C ASP A 50 19.81 -10.14 -0.32
N GLY A 51 18.94 -9.17 0.02
CA GLY A 51 19.07 -8.29 1.18
C GLY A 51 19.97 -7.08 0.92
N THR A 52 20.48 -6.89 -0.29
CA THR A 52 21.21 -5.68 -0.67
C THR A 52 20.24 -4.55 -1.04
N SER A 53 20.74 -3.31 -0.94
CA SER A 53 20.00 -2.12 -1.31
C SER A 53 20.83 -1.18 -2.17
N GLU A 54 20.23 -0.57 -3.18
CA GLU A 54 20.88 0.35 -4.10
C GLU A 54 20.10 1.66 -4.23
N TYR A 55 20.79 2.78 -4.08
CA TYR A 55 20.21 4.10 -4.31
C TYR A 55 20.03 4.35 -5.81
N ILE A 56 18.85 4.76 -6.21
CA ILE A 56 18.57 5.10 -7.61
C ILE A 56 19.14 6.50 -7.88
N GLU A 57 20.17 6.56 -8.72
CA GLU A 57 20.86 7.80 -9.05
C GLU A 57 19.90 8.85 -9.64
N GLY A 58 19.91 10.05 -9.07
CA GLY A 58 19.08 11.18 -9.52
C GLY A 58 17.60 11.09 -9.16
N ALA A 59 17.14 10.00 -8.53
CA ALA A 59 15.77 9.85 -8.06
C ALA A 59 15.57 10.54 -6.71
N THR A 60 15.63 11.87 -6.71
CA THR A 60 15.45 12.72 -5.52
C THR A 60 14.13 13.50 -5.53
N ASN A 61 13.34 13.34 -6.58
CA ASN A 61 12.01 13.93 -6.70
C ASN A 61 10.98 13.05 -5.94
N PRO A 62 9.96 13.63 -5.29
CA PRO A 62 8.87 12.86 -4.68
C PRO A 62 8.09 11.97 -5.67
N GLU A 63 8.22 12.22 -6.97
CA GLU A 63 7.69 11.37 -8.04
C GLU A 63 8.80 10.52 -8.66
N TYR A 64 8.56 9.21 -8.79
CA TYR A 64 9.45 8.27 -9.46
C TYR A 64 8.70 7.41 -10.48
N VAL A 65 9.24 7.30 -11.69
CA VAL A 65 8.67 6.42 -12.72
C VAL A 65 9.35 5.07 -12.63
N VAL A 66 8.56 4.05 -12.31
CA VAL A 66 9.03 2.66 -12.25
C VAL A 66 9.52 2.23 -13.63
N THR A 67 10.69 1.61 -13.66
CA THR A 67 11.36 1.13 -14.86
C THR A 67 11.20 -0.38 -15.00
N ALA A 68 11.54 -0.92 -16.18
CA ALA A 68 11.51 -2.37 -16.40
C ALA A 68 12.55 -3.12 -15.54
N ASP A 69 13.61 -2.44 -15.11
CA ASP A 69 14.64 -3.03 -14.25
C ASP A 69 14.16 -3.21 -12.81
N ASP A 70 13.06 -2.55 -12.43
CA ASP A 70 12.50 -2.60 -11.07
C ASP A 70 11.52 -3.76 -10.87
N VAL A 71 11.26 -4.57 -11.91
CA VAL A 71 10.31 -5.70 -11.83
C VAL A 71 10.80 -6.71 -10.79
N ASP A 72 9.88 -7.15 -9.93
CA ASP A 72 10.14 -8.07 -8.82
C ASP A 72 11.12 -7.50 -7.76
N ILE A 73 11.34 -6.19 -7.76
CA ILE A 73 12.14 -5.47 -6.77
C ILE A 73 11.23 -4.67 -5.84
N TYR A 74 11.63 -4.56 -4.57
CA TYR A 74 11.00 -3.63 -3.64
C TYR A 74 11.57 -2.23 -3.87
N ILE A 75 10.70 -1.30 -4.30
CA ILE A 75 11.04 0.11 -4.42
C ILE A 75 10.66 0.81 -3.14
N ALA A 76 11.63 1.44 -2.50
CA ALA A 76 11.44 2.20 -1.29
C ALA A 76 11.76 3.68 -1.49
N LEU A 77 11.19 4.49 -0.62
CA LEU A 77 11.37 5.91 -0.53
C LEU A 77 11.88 6.24 0.86
N GLU A 78 13.07 6.79 0.92
CA GLU A 78 13.62 7.40 2.13
C GLU A 78 13.28 8.90 2.13
N CYS A 79 12.82 9.39 3.29
CA CYS A 79 12.58 10.81 3.52
C CYS A 79 13.44 11.31 4.68
N ILE A 80 14.23 12.36 4.41
CA ILE A 80 15.07 13.03 5.42
C ILE A 80 14.49 14.43 5.67
N PRO A 81 13.73 14.64 6.77
CA PRO A 81 13.18 15.93 7.11
C PRO A 81 14.28 16.87 7.65
N MET A 82 14.24 18.13 7.21
CA MET A 82 15.21 19.17 7.54
C MET A 82 14.51 20.43 8.07
N ASN A 83 15.18 21.13 9.00
CA ASN A 83 14.77 22.45 9.48
C ASN A 83 15.78 23.55 9.06
N ASN A 84 15.45 24.82 9.26
CA ASN A 84 16.31 25.96 8.89
C ASN A 84 17.66 26.01 9.64
N GLN A 85 17.85 25.17 10.67
CA GLN A 85 19.07 25.09 11.46
C GLN A 85 20.00 23.99 10.94
N GLY A 86 19.66 23.32 9.83
CA GLY A 86 20.42 22.20 9.29
C GLY A 86 20.42 20.96 10.19
N ARG A 87 19.57 20.91 11.22
CA ARG A 87 19.41 19.69 12.02
C ARG A 87 18.61 18.70 11.18
N GLN A 88 19.24 17.59 10.84
CA GLN A 88 18.56 16.37 10.44
C GLN A 88 18.18 15.61 11.71
N LYS A 89 17.33 14.58 11.59
CA LYS A 89 17.23 13.58 12.65
C LYS A 89 18.66 13.10 12.95
N SER A 90 19.17 13.36 14.15
CA SER A 90 20.48 12.86 14.54
C SER A 90 20.30 11.37 14.75
N THR A 91 20.68 10.56 13.78
CA THR A 91 21.03 9.16 14.00
C THR A 91 22.34 9.15 14.80
N ALA A 92 22.34 9.75 16.00
CA ALA A 92 23.43 9.54 16.93
C ALA A 92 23.32 8.08 17.32
N GLU A 93 24.37 7.33 16.99
CA GLU A 93 24.58 5.95 17.43
C GLU A 93 24.67 5.87 18.96
N GLU A 94 23.57 6.07 19.68
CA GLU A 94 23.51 5.73 21.09
C GLU A 94 23.30 4.22 21.19
N SER A 95 24.33 3.57 21.74
CA SER A 95 24.31 2.21 22.28
C SER A 95 22.92 1.76 22.72
N VAL A 96 22.29 0.90 21.92
CA VAL A 96 20.97 0.34 22.23
C VAL A 96 21.06 -0.55 23.48
N PRO A 97 20.31 -0.28 24.56
CA PRO A 97 20.07 -1.30 25.56
C PRO A 97 19.28 -2.43 24.90
N ASP A 98 19.86 -3.62 24.96
CA ASP A 98 19.28 -4.91 24.60
C ASP A 98 17.98 -5.16 25.38
N PHE A 99 16.83 -4.66 24.91
CA PHE A 99 15.49 -5.17 25.24
C PHE A 99 14.43 -4.63 24.26
N GLY A 100 14.00 -5.48 23.32
CA GLY A 100 12.64 -5.48 22.76
C GLY A 100 12.43 -4.72 21.45
N MET A 101 11.87 -5.42 20.46
CA MET A 101 11.35 -4.87 19.20
C MET A 101 10.56 -3.57 19.40
N GLY A 102 10.95 -2.57 18.62
CA GLY A 102 10.37 -1.24 18.48
C GLY A 102 11.05 -0.55 17.31
N ASP A 103 11.21 -1.29 16.20
CA ASP A 103 11.70 -0.85 14.91
C ASP A 103 10.60 -0.08 14.16
N ASP A 104 10.16 1.04 14.72
CA ASP A 104 9.39 2.03 13.99
C ASP A 104 10.37 2.91 13.20
N VAL A 105 10.92 2.38 12.10
CA VAL A 105 11.58 3.19 11.08
C VAL A 105 10.50 3.93 10.27
N GLU A 106 9.80 4.89 10.89
CA GLU A 106 8.66 5.63 10.30
C GLU A 106 9.02 6.54 9.12
N ASP A 107 10.30 6.60 8.72
CA ASP A 107 10.80 7.49 7.66
C ASP A 107 11.11 6.78 6.33
N VAL A 108 10.74 5.49 6.19
CA VAL A 108 10.87 4.74 4.93
C VAL A 108 9.54 4.11 4.53
N ALA A 109 9.12 4.32 3.29
CA ALA A 109 7.97 3.63 2.69
C ALA A 109 8.43 2.69 1.57
N ALA A 110 7.77 1.54 1.38
CA ALA A 110 8.14 0.57 0.34
C ALA A 110 6.94 0.03 -0.44
N ALA A 111 7.14 -0.27 -1.73
CA ALA A 111 6.17 -0.84 -2.64
C ALA A 111 6.83 -1.95 -3.50
N PHE A 112 6.13 -3.08 -3.66
CA PHE A 112 6.58 -4.18 -4.51
C PHE A 112 6.11 -3.99 -5.94
N VAL A 113 7.04 -4.01 -6.90
CA VAL A 113 6.75 -3.83 -8.33
C VAL A 113 6.31 -5.14 -8.95
N ARG A 114 5.12 -5.11 -9.58
CA ARG A 114 4.56 -6.26 -10.29
C ARG A 114 4.91 -6.21 -11.77
N ASP A 115 5.17 -7.37 -12.36
CA ASP A 115 5.26 -7.53 -13.81
C ASP A 115 3.93 -7.15 -14.51
N ASP A 116 4.02 -6.54 -15.69
CA ASP A 116 2.87 -6.05 -16.48
C ASP A 116 1.99 -7.17 -17.08
N SER A 117 2.32 -8.44 -16.85
CA SER A 117 1.59 -9.60 -17.40
C SER A 117 0.13 -9.73 -16.97
N ASP A 118 -0.34 -8.99 -15.95
CA ASP A 118 -1.76 -9.02 -15.59
C ASP A 118 -2.57 -7.91 -16.30
N SER A 119 -2.84 -8.16 -17.58
CA SER A 119 -4.02 -7.61 -18.25
C SER A 119 -5.30 -8.30 -17.73
N GLY A 120 -5.57 -8.18 -16.43
CA GLY A 120 -6.78 -8.67 -15.76
C GLY A 120 -8.05 -7.90 -16.14
N GLY A 121 -8.17 -7.48 -17.40
CA GLY A 121 -9.44 -7.11 -18.00
C GLY A 121 -10.25 -8.38 -18.22
N GLY A 122 -10.90 -8.87 -17.17
CA GLY A 122 -11.94 -9.90 -17.27
C GLY A 122 -13.11 -9.40 -18.13
N LYS A 123 -12.96 -9.42 -19.46
CA LYS A 123 -14.10 -9.40 -20.38
C LYS A 123 -14.91 -10.64 -20.05
N ARG A 124 -15.99 -10.46 -19.27
CA ARG A 124 -17.06 -11.46 -19.16
C ARG A 124 -17.43 -11.88 -20.57
N LYS A 125 -17.01 -13.07 -20.99
CA LYS A 125 -17.44 -13.67 -22.25
C LYS A 125 -18.96 -13.78 -22.17
N LYS A 126 -19.67 -12.96 -22.95
CA LYS A 126 -21.06 -13.23 -23.32
C LYS A 126 -21.04 -14.54 -24.08
N PHE A 127 -21.44 -15.63 -23.43
CA PHE A 127 -21.85 -16.82 -24.15
C PHE A 127 -23.19 -16.50 -24.80
N SER A 128 -23.15 -16.15 -26.08
CA SER A 128 -24.27 -16.31 -26.99
C SER A 128 -24.44 -17.81 -27.28
N GLY A 129 -25.63 -18.35 -27.01
CA GLY A 129 -25.98 -19.73 -27.33
C GLY A 129 -27.50 -19.85 -27.47
N ASP A 130 -27.93 -19.82 -28.73
CA ASP A 130 -29.31 -19.87 -29.20
C ASP A 130 -29.90 -21.30 -29.23
N SER A 131 -31.23 -21.37 -29.34
CA SER A 131 -32.08 -22.47 -29.85
C SER A 131 -32.56 -23.63 -28.94
N GLY A 132 -33.90 -23.68 -28.73
CA GLY A 132 -34.70 -24.76 -29.32
C GLY A 132 -35.24 -25.93 -28.46
N SER A 133 -36.51 -25.78 -28.03
CA SER A 133 -37.61 -26.77 -28.09
C SER A 133 -37.61 -28.07 -27.25
N GLY A 134 -38.66 -28.27 -26.44
CA GLY A 134 -39.22 -29.63 -26.23
C GLY A 134 -39.87 -30.00 -24.88
N LYS A 135 -41.21 -29.94 -24.86
CA LYS A 135 -42.17 -30.81 -24.14
C LYS A 135 -42.48 -30.56 -22.65
N LYS A 136 -43.62 -29.89 -22.46
CA LYS A 136 -44.54 -29.97 -21.31
C LYS A 136 -44.71 -31.41 -20.79
N ARG A 137 -44.67 -31.59 -19.47
CA ARG A 137 -45.36 -32.69 -18.78
C ARG A 137 -45.99 -32.15 -17.50
N ASP A 138 -47.30 -32.05 -17.50
CA ASP A 138 -48.15 -31.82 -16.34
C ASP A 138 -48.11 -33.04 -15.40
N LYS A 139 -47.99 -32.81 -14.09
CA LYS A 139 -48.52 -33.72 -13.06
C LYS A 139 -49.14 -32.89 -11.93
N LYS A 140 -50.47 -32.81 -11.94
CA LYS A 140 -51.30 -32.50 -10.77
C LYS A 140 -51.06 -33.57 -9.70
N PHE A 141 -50.88 -33.16 -8.45
CA PHE A 141 -51.44 -33.87 -7.30
C PHE A 141 -52.01 -32.86 -6.32
N SER A 142 -53.22 -33.19 -5.85
CA SER A 142 -54.14 -32.34 -5.09
C SER A 142 -54.05 -32.59 -3.59
N SER A 143 -54.60 -31.63 -2.81
CA SER A 143 -55.10 -31.74 -1.42
C SER A 143 -54.04 -31.87 -0.31
N SER A 144 -54.17 -31.32 0.90
CA SER A 144 -55.31 -30.78 1.66
C SER A 144 -54.79 -29.89 2.81
N ASN A 145 -55.67 -29.00 3.29
CA ASN A 145 -55.49 -28.08 4.42
C ASN A 145 -54.90 -28.70 5.69
N PHE A 146 -54.09 -27.92 6.42
CA PHE A 146 -54.04 -27.99 7.88
C PHE A 146 -54.37 -26.61 8.43
N SER A 147 -55.57 -26.51 8.97
CA SER A 147 -56.00 -25.43 9.86
C SER A 147 -55.31 -25.58 11.21
N ASP A 148 -54.80 -24.50 11.80
CA ASP A 148 -55.14 -24.25 13.20
C ASP A 148 -55.05 -22.78 13.61
N ARG A 149 -55.91 -22.45 14.58
CA ARG A 149 -56.35 -21.13 15.00
C ARG A 149 -55.52 -20.59 16.17
N GLY A 150 -55.47 -19.25 16.25
CA GLY A 150 -55.18 -18.47 17.47
C GLY A 150 -54.66 -17.10 17.06
N GLY A 151 -55.45 -16.01 17.03
CA GLY A 151 -56.19 -15.41 18.15
C GLY A 151 -55.17 -14.70 19.06
N ARG A 152 -55.16 -13.38 19.31
CA ARG A 152 -56.16 -12.32 19.25
C ARG A 152 -55.44 -10.96 19.15
N SER A 153 -56.20 -9.97 18.70
CA SER A 153 -55.90 -8.53 18.67
C SER A 153 -55.64 -7.94 20.07
N CYS A 154 -54.64 -7.06 20.17
CA CYS A 154 -54.74 -5.68 20.66
C CYS A 154 -53.51 -4.91 20.16
#